data_AF-F9D2E1-F1
#
_entry.id   AF-F9D2E1-F1
#
_cell.length_a   1.000
_cell.length_b   1.000
_cell.length_c   1.000
_cell.angle_alpha   90.00
_cell.angle_beta   90.00
_cell.angle_gamma   90.00
#
_symmetry.space_group_name_H-M   'P 1'
#
loop_
_entity.id
_entity.type
_entity.pdbx_description
1 polymer ?
#
loop_
_entity_poly.entity_id
_entity_poly.type
_entity_poly.pdbx_seq_one_letter_code
_entity_poly.pdbx_strand_id
1 'polypeptide(L)'
;MNKKNILRGLQLFLFPLLLSSCAALGMSGQLKAISKIHQGQTQQQVLSVMKGEPKYRRFMENGIEQWEYHKNVNLSGDYDVVLIGFRDGRVVSLDSFPYVYPKAPESSQPASPQR
;
A
#
# COMPACT_ATOMS: atom_id res chain seq x y z
N MET A 1 -50.38 -0.75 21.70
CA MET A 1 -49.11 -0.66 20.95
C MET A 1 -49.40 -0.71 19.44
N ASN A 2 -49.13 0.37 18.71
CA ASN A 2 -49.60 0.54 17.32
C ASN A 2 -48.68 -0.19 16.32
N LYS A 3 -49.22 -1.18 15.59
CA LYS A 3 -48.50 -2.02 14.62
C LYS A 3 -47.73 -1.19 13.57
N LYS A 4 -48.20 0.00 13.24
CA LYS A 4 -47.54 0.95 12.31
C LYS A 4 -46.25 1.53 12.88
N ASN A 5 -46.16 1.69 14.20
CA ASN A 5 -44.99 2.25 14.88
C ASN A 5 -43.89 1.20 15.07
N ILE A 6 -44.29 -0.08 15.20
CA ILE A 6 -43.37 -1.22 15.22
C ILE A 6 -42.75 -1.44 13.83
N LEU A 7 -43.55 -1.34 12.76
CA LEU A 7 -43.07 -1.49 11.38
C LEU A 7 -42.09 -0.36 10.98
N ARG A 8 -42.37 0.88 11.41
CA ARG A 8 -41.46 2.03 11.21
C ARG A 8 -40.17 1.90 12.01
N GLY A 9 -40.22 1.37 13.23
CA GLY A 9 -39.04 1.08 14.03
C GLY A 9 -38.16 -0.02 13.42
N LEU A 10 -38.78 -1.06 12.86
CA LEU A 10 -38.08 -2.15 12.17
C LEU A 10 -37.37 -1.67 10.89
N GLN A 11 -37.99 -0.76 10.13
CA GLN A 11 -37.38 -0.16 8.93
C GLN A 11 -36.15 0.71 9.24
N LEU A 12 -36.12 1.40 10.39
CA LEU A 12 -35.00 2.24 10.81
C LEU A 12 -33.79 1.43 11.33
N PHE A 13 -34.01 0.20 11.80
CA PHE A 13 -32.95 -0.68 12.33
C PHE A 13 -32.31 -1.61 11.29
N LEU A 14 -32.95 -1.83 10.14
CA LEU A 14 -32.48 -2.75 9.09
C LEU A 14 -31.55 -2.11 8.05
N PHE A 15 -31.51 -0.77 7.94
CA PHE A 15 -30.68 -0.06 6.98
C PHE A 15 -29.16 -0.06 7.25
N PRO A 16 -28.65 -0.05 8.50
CA PRO A 16 -27.19 0.02 8.72
C PRO A 16 -26.46 -1.33 8.62
N LEU A 17 -27.16 -2.47 8.54
CA LEU A 17 -26.49 -3.79 8.43
C LEU A 17 -25.93 -4.09 7.03
N LEU A 18 -26.23 -3.28 6.01
CA LEU A 18 -25.77 -3.47 4.63
C LEU A 18 -24.48 -2.71 4.28
N LEU A 19 -23.92 -1.90 5.21
CA LEU A 19 -22.66 -1.17 4.97
C LEU A 19 -21.42 -1.84 5.58
N SER A 20 -21.52 -3.06 6.10
CA SER A 20 -20.35 -3.87 6.46
C SER A 20 -19.75 -4.53 5.21
N SER A 21 -19.29 -3.72 4.25
CA SER A 21 -18.51 -4.24 3.12
C SER A 21 -17.04 -4.34 3.54
N CYS A 22 -16.58 -5.58 3.58
CA CYS A 22 -15.24 -6.08 3.85
C CYS A 22 -14.09 -5.14 3.40
N ALA A 23 -13.50 -4.38 4.33
CA ALA A 23 -12.25 -3.64 4.13
C ALA A 23 -10.99 -4.52 4.32
N ALA A 24 -11.11 -5.85 4.20
CA ALA A 24 -10.05 -6.80 4.56
C ALA A 24 -9.31 -7.42 3.34
N LEU A 25 -9.19 -6.69 2.22
CA LEU A 25 -8.49 -7.17 1.00
C LEU A 25 -7.20 -6.39 0.68
N GLY A 26 -6.69 -5.59 1.62
CA GLY A 26 -5.64 -4.60 1.34
C GLY A 26 -4.19 -5.11 1.30
N MET A 27 -3.84 -6.15 2.07
CA MET A 27 -2.43 -6.39 2.39
C MET A 27 -1.74 -7.44 1.50
N SER A 28 -2.38 -8.58 1.20
CA SER A 28 -1.69 -9.67 0.45
C SER A 28 -1.67 -9.51 -1.08
N GLY A 29 -2.34 -8.48 -1.62
CA GLY A 29 -2.50 -8.27 -3.06
C GLY A 29 -1.47 -7.36 -3.72
N GLN A 30 -0.65 -6.64 -2.95
CA GLN A 30 0.17 -5.54 -3.46
C GLN A 30 1.44 -6.01 -4.21
N LEU A 31 2.12 -7.06 -3.74
CA LEU A 31 3.25 -7.64 -4.49
C LEU A 31 2.82 -8.28 -5.81
N LYS A 32 1.64 -8.93 -5.83
CA LYS A 32 1.02 -9.43 -7.06
C LYS A 32 0.61 -8.33 -8.04
N ALA A 33 0.54 -7.07 -7.60
CA ALA A 33 0.23 -5.96 -8.48
C ALA A 33 1.49 -5.51 -9.25
N ILE A 34 2.65 -5.43 -8.59
CA ILE A 34 3.91 -5.01 -9.23
C ILE A 34 4.28 -5.94 -10.40
N SER A 35 4.07 -7.25 -10.26
CA SER A 35 4.33 -8.22 -11.34
C SER A 35 3.45 -8.05 -12.59
N LYS A 36 2.44 -7.19 -12.55
CA LYS A 36 1.60 -6.84 -13.71
C LYS A 36 2.13 -5.64 -14.49
N ILE A 37 3.15 -4.96 -13.96
CA ILE A 37 3.77 -3.81 -14.61
C ILE A 37 4.84 -4.29 -15.57
N HIS A 38 4.74 -3.86 -16.81
CA HIS A 38 5.63 -4.26 -17.89
C HIS A 38 6.18 -3.02 -18.61
N GLN A 39 7.36 -3.18 -19.22
CA GLN A 39 7.95 -2.16 -20.07
C GLN A 39 6.97 -1.68 -21.16
N GLY A 40 6.95 -0.39 -21.43
CA GLY A 40 6.10 0.24 -22.44
C GLY A 40 4.70 0.65 -21.96
N GLN A 41 4.25 0.18 -20.80
CA GLN A 41 2.98 0.60 -20.20
C GLN A 41 2.97 2.10 -19.89
N THR A 42 1.78 2.71 -19.89
CA THR A 42 1.62 4.14 -19.60
C THR A 42 1.59 4.43 -18.10
N GLN A 43 1.85 5.68 -17.73
CA GLN A 43 1.69 6.15 -16.35
C GLN A 43 0.28 5.85 -15.79
N GLN A 44 -0.78 6.02 -16.58
CA GLN A 44 -2.16 5.73 -16.14
C GLN A 44 -2.39 4.24 -15.88
N GLN A 45 -1.80 3.35 -16.70
CA GLN A 45 -1.85 1.91 -16.45
C GLN A 45 -1.13 1.56 -15.15
N VAL A 46 0.04 2.17 -14.91
CA VAL A 46 0.78 1.99 -13.65
C VAL A 46 -0.03 2.48 -12.45
N LEU A 47 -0.65 3.66 -12.51
CA LEU A 47 -1.52 4.17 -11.44
C LEU A 47 -2.68 3.22 -11.13
N SER A 48 -3.30 2.65 -12.17
CA SER A 48 -4.38 1.68 -12.03
C SER A 48 -3.91 0.40 -11.32
N VAL A 49 -2.75 -0.12 -11.69
CA VAL A 49 -2.16 -1.31 -11.07
C VAL A 49 -1.73 -1.03 -9.62
N MET A 50 -1.07 0.11 -9.38
CA MET A 50 -0.56 0.51 -8.07
C MET A 50 -1.65 0.98 -7.11
N LYS A 51 -2.86 1.24 -7.64
CA LYS A 51 -4.04 1.75 -6.92
C LYS A 51 -3.76 3.04 -6.15
N GLY A 52 -2.97 3.94 -6.73
CA GLY A 52 -2.63 5.22 -6.12
C GLY A 52 -1.41 5.90 -6.72
N GLU A 53 -1.19 7.13 -6.27
CA GLU A 53 -0.04 7.96 -6.64
C GLU A 53 1.25 7.47 -5.97
N PRO A 54 2.42 7.74 -6.59
CA PRO A 54 3.70 7.44 -5.96
C PRO A 54 3.94 8.29 -4.73
N LYS A 55 4.75 7.78 -3.80
CA LYS A 55 5.17 8.55 -2.63
C LYS A 55 6.16 9.64 -2.99
N TYR A 56 7.06 9.35 -3.92
CA TYR A 56 7.99 10.34 -4.46
C TYR A 56 8.02 10.29 -5.98
N ARG A 57 8.22 11.47 -6.57
CA ARG A 57 8.32 11.68 -8.02
C ARG A 57 9.52 12.59 -8.28
N ARG A 58 10.42 12.17 -9.16
CA ARG A 58 11.65 12.92 -9.50
C ARG A 58 11.96 12.85 -10.99
N PHE A 59 12.49 13.93 -11.54
CA PHE A 59 13.05 13.98 -12.89
C PHE A 59 14.55 13.79 -12.80
N MET A 60 15.09 12.84 -13.56
CA MET A 60 16.52 12.55 -13.62
C MET A 60 17.15 13.21 -14.85
N GLU A 61 18.46 13.47 -14.81
CA GLU A 61 19.20 14.20 -15.85
C GLU A 61 19.12 13.54 -17.24
N ASN A 62 18.92 12.22 -17.30
CA ASN A 62 18.80 11.44 -18.53
C ASN A 62 17.38 11.43 -19.15
N GLY A 63 16.54 12.39 -18.77
CA GLY A 63 15.16 12.53 -19.23
C GLY A 63 14.22 11.44 -18.71
N ILE A 64 14.63 10.68 -17.68
CA ILE A 64 13.76 9.70 -17.02
C ILE A 64 12.99 10.39 -15.90
N GLU A 65 11.67 10.27 -15.92
CA GLU A 65 10.85 10.56 -14.76
C GLU A 65 10.74 9.28 -13.91
N GLN A 66 11.18 9.31 -12.67
CA GLN A 66 11.12 8.16 -11.77
C GLN A 66 10.06 8.36 -10.69
N TRP A 67 9.25 7.32 -10.50
CA TRP A 67 8.27 7.19 -9.43
C TRP A 67 8.75 6.18 -8.40
N GLU A 68 8.57 6.50 -7.12
CA GLU A 68 8.89 5.63 -6.00
C GLU A 68 7.64 5.32 -5.18
N TYR A 69 7.38 4.04 -4.96
CA TYR A 69 6.32 3.55 -4.10
C TYR A 69 6.90 2.81 -2.90
N HIS A 70 6.26 2.97 -1.74
CA HIS A 70 6.53 2.16 -0.55
C HIS A 70 5.37 1.20 -0.36
N LYS A 71 5.63 -0.11 -0.35
CA LYS A 71 4.62 -1.19 -0.22
C LYS A 71 4.93 -2.08 0.97
N ASN A 72 3.94 -2.82 1.46
CA ASN A 72 4.08 -3.77 2.58
C ASN A 72 4.73 -3.19 3.85
N VAL A 73 4.42 -1.93 4.17
CA VAL A 73 4.91 -1.26 5.38
C VAL A 73 4.48 -2.07 6.62
N ASN A 74 5.46 -2.55 7.40
CA ASN A 74 5.20 -3.30 8.62
C ASN A 74 5.32 -2.42 9.88
N LEU A 75 4.97 -2.97 11.05
CA LEU A 75 5.02 -2.25 12.33
C LEU A 75 6.45 -1.90 12.77
N SER A 76 7.46 -2.62 12.28
CA SER A 76 8.87 -2.34 12.53
C SER A 76 9.41 -1.20 11.65
N GLY A 77 8.61 -0.70 10.70
CA GLY A 77 8.99 0.35 9.77
C GLY A 77 9.70 -0.17 8.51
N ASP A 78 9.82 -1.47 8.32
CA ASP A 78 10.32 -2.04 7.06
C ASP A 78 9.25 -1.93 5.98
N TYR A 79 9.69 -1.80 4.73
CA TYR A 79 8.80 -1.75 3.56
C TYR A 79 9.56 -2.13 2.29
N ASP A 80 8.83 -2.44 1.23
CA ASP A 80 9.41 -2.61 -0.11
C ASP A 80 9.43 -1.28 -0.85
N VAL A 81 10.59 -0.92 -1.39
CA VAL A 81 10.75 0.19 -2.32
C VAL A 81 10.51 -0.34 -3.73
N VAL A 82 9.66 0.33 -4.51
CA VAL A 82 9.47 0.06 -5.93
C VAL A 82 9.81 1.31 -6.73
N LEU A 83 10.78 1.22 -7.63
CA LEU A 83 11.21 2.28 -8.52
C LEU A 83 10.70 1.98 -9.93
N ILE A 84 9.94 2.91 -10.51
CA ILE A 84 9.47 2.82 -11.89
C ILE A 84 9.98 4.04 -12.66
N GLY A 85 10.77 3.80 -13.69
CA GLY A 85 11.26 4.84 -14.59
C GLY A 85 10.37 4.97 -15.81
N PHE A 86 10.07 6.20 -16.19
CA PHE A 86 9.31 6.56 -17.38
C PHE A 86 10.15 7.41 -18.33
N ARG A 87 10.02 7.14 -19.62
CA ARG A 87 10.46 8.03 -20.71
C ARG A 87 9.30 8.19 -21.67
N ASP A 88 9.01 9.43 -22.06
CA ASP A 88 7.88 9.76 -22.93
C ASP A 88 6.54 9.17 -22.42
N GLY A 89 6.33 9.21 -21.10
CA GLY A 89 5.13 8.69 -20.44
C GLY A 89 5.01 7.16 -20.39
N ARG A 90 6.05 6.41 -20.78
CA ARG A 90 6.06 4.95 -20.82
C ARG A 90 7.11 4.33 -19.93
N VAL A 91 6.80 3.19 -19.32
CA VAL A 91 7.72 2.43 -18.46
C VAL A 91 8.97 2.01 -19.24
N VAL A 92 10.14 2.35 -18.73
CA VAL A 92 11.45 1.95 -19.27
C VAL A 92 12.31 1.19 -18.28
N SER A 93 12.01 1.26 -16.97
CA SER A 93 12.70 0.50 -15.94
C SER A 93 11.77 0.19 -14.77
N LEU A 94 11.97 -0.95 -14.13
CA LEU A 94 11.30 -1.34 -12.90
C LEU A 94 12.30 -2.06 -12.00
N ASP A 95 12.41 -1.61 -10.76
CA ASP A 95 13.21 -2.25 -9.72
C ASP A 95 12.42 -2.31 -8.41
N SER A 96 12.68 -3.33 -7.59
CA SER A 96 12.01 -3.54 -6.32
C SER A 96 12.96 -4.19 -5.32
N PHE A 97 13.13 -3.56 -4.16
CA PHE A 97 14.03 -4.03 -3.10
C PHE A 97 13.49 -3.69 -1.70
N PRO A 98 13.85 -4.48 -0.68
CA PRO A 98 13.43 -4.20 0.69
C PRO A 98 14.21 -3.03 1.29
N TYR A 99 13.51 -2.18 2.03
CA TYR A 99 14.07 -1.25 3.00
C TYR A 99 13.88 -1.82 4.41
N VAL A 100 14.99 -1.96 5.13
CA VAL A 100 14.99 -2.40 6.53
C VAL A 100 15.20 -1.19 7.42
N TYR A 101 14.24 -0.93 8.32
CA TYR A 101 14.35 0.18 9.25
C TYR A 101 15.54 -0.06 10.20
N PRO A 102 16.44 0.92 10.37
CA PRO A 102 17.57 0.78 11.29
C PRO A 102 17.06 0.51 12.72
N LYS A 103 17.27 -0.71 13.21
CA LYS A 103 17.06 -1.00 14.63
C LYS A 103 18.21 -0.34 15.40
N ALA A 104 17.88 0.45 16.42
CA ALA A 104 18.89 0.91 17.36
C ALA A 104 19.68 -0.31 17.85
N PRO A 105 21.02 -0.22 18.00
CA PRO A 105 21.78 -1.31 18.58
C PRO A 105 21.16 -1.61 19.94
N GLU A 106 20.75 -2.87 20.14
CA GLU A 106 20.28 -3.36 21.43
C GLU A 106 21.38 -3.04 22.43
N SER A 107 21.12 -2.08 23.32
CA SER A 107 22.08 -1.71 24.35
C SER A 107 22.39 -3.01 25.09
N SER A 108 23.67 -3.38 25.12
CA SER A 108 24.17 -4.57 25.80
C SER A 108 23.65 -4.57 27.24
N GLN A 109 22.53 -5.26 27.47
CA GLN A 109 22.02 -5.51 28.81
C GLN A 109 23.13 -6.27 29.54
N PRO A 110 23.66 -5.75 30.66
CA PRO A 110 24.57 -6.54 31.46
C PRO A 110 23.80 -7.80 31.89
N ALA A 111 24.38 -8.97 31.60
CA ALA A 111 23.82 -10.24 32.00
C ALA A 111 23.42 -10.19 33.48
N SER A 112 22.14 -10.39 33.76
CA SER A 112 21.64 -10.46 35.13
C SER A 112 22.41 -11.58 35.85
N PRO A 113 23.03 -11.33 37.01
CA PRO A 113 23.71 -12.39 37.75
C PRO A 113 22.64 -13.42 38.14
N GLN A 114 22.80 -14.66 37.69
CA GLN A 114 22.01 -15.76 38.23
C GLN A 114 22.38 -15.92 39.70
N ARG A 115 21.42 -15.68 40.59
CA ARG A 115 21.47 -16.09 42.00
C ARG A 115 20.70 -17.37 42.17
#